data_AF-A0A1M5ZT76-F1
#
_entry.id   AF-A0A1M5ZT76-F1
#
_cell.length_a   1.000
_cell.length_b   1.000
_cell.length_c   1.000
_cell.angle_alpha   90.00
_cell.angle_beta   90.00
_cell.angle_gamma   90.00
#
_symmetry.space_group_name_H-M   'P 1'
#
loop_
_entity.id
_entity.type
_entity.pdbx_description
1 polymer ?
#
loop_
_entity_poly.entity_id
_entity_poly.type
_entity_poly.pdbx_seq_one_letter_code
_entity_poly.pdbx_strand_id
1 'polypeptide(L)' 'MIDLADEQNMYFRGEGQEPTAFIAVNIYGDPNQGAFEKLTAELTKIYGEVLGIAPDRIYVKYSTTHDWGWNGNNF' A
#
# COMPACT_ATOMS: atom_id res chain seq x y z
N MET A 1 -6.06 9.27 -5.57
CA MET A 1 -7.03 9.11 -4.46
C MET A 1 -6.33 8.33 -3.37
N ILE A 2 -6.59 8.65 -2.10
CA ILE A 2 -6.07 7.93 -0.94
C ILE A 2 -7.27 7.51 -0.10
N ASP A 3 -7.26 6.27 0.38
CA ASP A 3 -8.18 5.75 1.39
C ASP A 3 -7.36 5.39 2.63
N LEU A 4 -7.86 5.75 3.81
CA LEU A 4 -7.20 5.53 5.09
C LEU A 4 -8.17 4.77 6.00
N ALA A 5 -7.79 3.56 6.41
CA ALA A 5 -8.55 2.73 7.32
C ALA A 5 -7.68 2.39 8.54
N ASP A 6 -7.95 3.06 9.66
CA ASP A 6 -7.30 2.84 10.95
C ASP A 6 -8.08 1.83 11.82
N GLU A 7 -7.52 1.49 12.98
CA GLU A 7 -8.13 0.57 13.98
C GLU A 7 -8.57 -0.80 13.41
N GLN A 8 -7.88 -1.29 12.39
CA GLN A 8 -8.17 -2.58 11.77
C GLN A 8 -7.62 -3.74 12.60
N ASN A 9 -8.42 -4.79 12.79
CA ASN A 9 -7.98 -6.03 13.40
C ASN A 9 -7.09 -6.82 12.42
N MET A 10 -5.78 -6.62 12.51
CA MET A 10 -4.79 -7.25 11.64
C MET A 10 -3.96 -8.28 12.40
N TYR A 11 -3.68 -9.41 11.74
CA TYR A 11 -2.78 -10.45 12.26
C TYR A 11 -1.66 -10.69 11.25
N PHE A 12 -0.42 -10.64 11.72
CA PHE A 12 0.75 -10.83 10.89
C PHE A 12 1.72 -11.79 11.59
N ARG A 13 2.13 -12.86 10.88
CA ARG A 13 2.94 -13.96 11.43
C ARG A 13 2.36 -14.62 12.69
N GLY A 14 1.02 -14.63 12.81
CA GLY A 14 0.32 -15.20 13.97
C GLY A 14 0.16 -14.23 15.16
N GLU A 15 0.65 -13.00 15.03
CA GLU A 15 0.59 -11.97 16.08
C GLU A 15 -0.38 -10.85 15.67
N GLY A 16 -1.27 -10.45 16.59
CA GLY A 16 -2.23 -9.35 16.37
C GLY A 16 -2.08 -8.17 17.34
N GLN A 17 -1.01 -8.15 18.15
CA GLN A 17 -0.78 -7.10 19.16
C GLN A 17 0.14 -6.00 18.64
N GLU A 18 1.07 -6.36 17.75
CA GLU A 18 2.04 -5.44 17.18
C GLU A 18 1.49 -4.71 15.95
N PRO A 19 1.70 -3.40 15.82
CA PRO A 19 1.27 -2.62 14.65
C PRO A 19 1.73 -3.25 13.34
N THR A 20 0.85 -3.27 12.35
CA THR A 20 1.12 -3.81 11.01
C THR A 20 0.38 -2.97 9.98
N ALA A 21 0.89 -2.93 8.75
CA ALA A 21 0.21 -2.24 7.66
C ALA A 21 0.14 -3.10 6.40
N PHE A 22 -0.96 -2.98 5.68
CA PHE A 22 -1.12 -3.48 4.32
C PHE A 22 -1.51 -2.32 3.41
N ILE A 23 -0.64 -2.02 2.45
CA ILE A 23 -0.78 -0.87 1.56
C ILE A 23 -1.09 -1.38 0.16
N ALA A 24 -2.27 -1.05 -0.37
CA ALA A 24 -2.68 -1.39 -1.72
C ALA A 24 -2.56 -0.18 -2.65
N VAL A 25 -1.71 -0.30 -3.68
CA VAL A 25 -1.49 0.74 -4.68
C VAL A 25 -2.10 0.27 -6.01
N ASN A 26 -3.18 0.92 -6.41
CA ASN A 26 -3.86 0.67 -7.68
C ASN A 26 -3.44 1.73 -8.70
N ILE A 27 -3.06 1.30 -9.90
CA ILE A 27 -2.42 2.13 -10.93
C ILE A 27 -3.12 1.90 -12.26
N TYR A 28 -3.45 2.98 -12.97
CA TYR A 28 -3.84 2.91 -14.37
C TYR A 28 -2.60 2.83 -15.27
N GLY A 29 -2.57 1.88 -16.21
CA GLY A 29 -1.47 1.66 -17.15
C GLY A 29 -0.65 0.40 -16.86
N ASP A 30 0.59 0.39 -17.34
CA ASP A 30 1.48 -0.78 -17.27
C ASP A 30 2.33 -0.82 -15.99
N PRO A 31 2.77 -2.02 -15.56
CA PRO A 31 3.68 -2.16 -14.44
C PRO A 31 5.05 -1.54 -14.73
N ASN A 32 5.62 -0.89 -13.71
CA ASN A 32 6.98 -0.36 -13.74
C ASN A 32 7.74 -0.79 -12.48
N GLN A 33 8.54 -1.85 -12.61
CA GLN A 33 9.23 -2.46 -11.47
C GLN A 33 10.14 -1.48 -10.73
N GLY A 34 10.93 -0.68 -11.45
CA GLY A 34 11.84 0.28 -10.81
C GLY A 34 11.10 1.40 -10.07
N ALA A 35 9.92 1.80 -10.54
CA ALA A 35 9.05 2.73 -9.81
C ALA A 35 8.43 2.06 -8.57
N PHE A 36 8.01 0.79 -8.67
CA PHE A 36 7.42 0.05 -7.55
C PHE A 36 8.43 -0.22 -6.44
N GLU A 37 9.68 -0.52 -6.76
CA GLU A 37 10.74 -0.68 -5.77
C GLU A 37 10.98 0.62 -4.99
N LYS A 38 11.10 1.75 -5.70
CA LYS A 38 11.26 3.08 -5.08
C LYS A 38 10.06 3.43 -4.20
N LEU A 39 8.84 3.24 -4.71
CA LEU A 39 7.64 3.56 -3.96
C LEU A 39 7.45 2.65 -2.74
N THR A 40 7.87 1.39 -2.81
CA THR A 40 7.87 0.47 -1.66
C THR A 40 8.79 0.97 -0.55
N ALA A 41 10.01 1.41 -0.91
CA ALA A 41 10.94 1.98 0.05
C ALA A 41 10.37 3.25 0.72
N GLU A 42 9.81 4.16 -0.07
CA GLU A 42 9.23 5.41 0.46
C GLU A 42 7.99 5.17 1.33
N LEU A 43 7.07 4.29 0.92
CA LEU A 43 5.89 3.95 1.74
C LEU A 43 6.29 3.29 3.06
N THR A 44 7.24 2.36 3.02
CA THR A 44 7.77 1.70 4.23
C THR A 44 8.39 2.73 5.17
N LYS A 45 9.18 3.66 4.64
CA LYS A 45 9.77 4.77 5.40
C LYS A 45 8.70 5.64 6.04
N ILE A 46 7.72 6.12 5.27
CA ILE A 46 6.65 7.00 5.77
C ILE A 46 5.87 6.32 6.90
N TYR A 47 5.49 5.05 6.74
CA TYR A 47 4.77 4.31 7.77
C TYR A 47 5.62 4.07 9.03
N GLY A 48 6.92 3.85 8.87
CA GLY A 48 7.85 3.80 10.00
C GLY A 48 7.98 5.14 10.73
N GLU A 49 8.15 6.24 10.00
CA GLU A 49 8.36 7.59 10.57
C GLU A 49 7.10 8.17 11.22
N VAL A 50 5.94 7.99 10.60
CA VAL A 50 4.68 8.63 11.03
C VAL A 50 3.89 7.75 12.00
N LEU A 51 3.85 6.44 11.75
CA LEU A 51 3.02 5.50 12.51
C LEU A 51 3.83 4.59 13.44
N GLY A 52 5.17 4.60 13.35
CA GLY A 52 6.03 3.73 14.16
C GLY A 52 5.95 2.25 13.78
N ILE A 53 5.42 1.91 12.60
CA ILE A 53 5.26 0.51 12.19
C ILE A 53 6.60 -0.04 11.71
N ALA A 54 7.04 -1.16 12.28
CA ALA A 54 8.29 -1.81 11.92
C ALA A 54 8.29 -2.23 10.43
N PRO A 55 9.39 -1.98 9.66
CA PRO A 55 9.44 -2.31 8.24
C PRO A 55 9.13 -3.76 7.89
N ASP A 56 9.50 -4.70 8.74
CA ASP A 56 9.28 -6.13 8.52
C ASP A 56 7.83 -6.57 8.78
N ARG A 57 6.96 -5.64 9.20
CA ARG A 57 5.52 -5.78 9.45
C ARG A 57 4.64 -5.01 8.44
N ILE A 58 5.23 -4.57 7.34
CA ILE A 58 4.55 -3.82 6.27
C ILE A 58 4.54 -4.63 4.98
N TYR A 59 3.38 -4.75 4.35
CA TYR A 59 3.24 -5.22 2.97
C TYR A 59 2.76 -4.11 2.06
N VAL A 60 3.34 -4.05 0.85
CA VAL A 60 2.91 -3.17 -0.23
C VAL A 60 2.56 -4.03 -1.43
N LYS A 61 1.31 -3.93 -1.90
CA LYS A 61 0.80 -4.62 -3.08
C LYS A 61 0.55 -3.60 -4.18
N TYR A 62 1.00 -3.92 -5.39
CA TYR A 62 0.68 -3.15 -6.59
C TYR A 62 -0.33 -3.90 -7.44
N SER A 63 -1.24 -3.16 -8.07
CA SER A 63 -2.18 -3.68 -9.06
C SER A 63 -2.34 -2.67 -10.18
N THR A 64 -2.09 -3.11 -11.41
CA THR A 64 -2.16 -2.29 -12.61
C THR A 64 -3.36 -2.70 -13.46
N THR A 65 -4.02 -1.74 -14.09
CA THR A 65 -5.16 -1.99 -14.97
C THR A 65 -5.24 -0.94 -16.07
N HIS A 66 -5.69 -1.33 -17.26
CA HIS A 66 -6.10 -0.38 -18.31
C HIS A 66 -7.61 -0.09 -18.24
N ASP A 67 -8.34 -0.74 -17.34
CA ASP A 67 -9.75 -0.45 -17.07
C ASP A 67 -9.86 0.41 -15.82
N TRP A 68 -9.84 1.73 -15.99
CA TRP A 68 -9.95 2.69 -14.89
C TRP A 68 -10.98 3.77 -15.18
N GLY A 69 -12.00 3.85 -14.34
CA GLY A 69 -13.09 4.81 -14.48
C GLY A 69 -12.84 6.13 -13.73
N TRP A 70 -13.10 7.24 -14.39
CA TRP A 70 -13.20 8.56 -13.75
C TRP A 70 -14.18 9.45 -14.52
N ASN A 71 -14.98 10.23 -13.79
CA ASN A 71 -15.96 11.15 -14.36
C ASN A 71 -16.93 10.50 -15.38
N GLY A 72 -17.45 9.31 -15.02
CA GLY A 72 -18.46 8.60 -15.80
C GLY A 72 -17.95 7.89 -17.06
N ASN A 73 -16.65 7.87 -17.33
CA ASN A 73 -16.03 7.17 -18.46
C ASN A 73 -14.77 6.42 -18.01
N ASN A 74 -14.30 5.47 -18.82
CA ASN A 74 -12.97 4.89 -18.64
C ASN A 74 -11.92 5.73 -19.39
N PHE A 75 -10.71 5.76 -18.85
CA PHE A 75 -9.54 6.33 -19.52
C PHE A 75 -9.14 5.57 -20.77
#